data_AF-A0A9W6TNY9-F1
#
_entry.id   AF-A0A9W6TNY9-F1
#
_cell.length_a   1.000
_cell.length_b   1.000
_cell.length_c   1.000
_cell.angle_alpha   90.00
_cell.angle_beta   90.00
_cell.angle_gamma   90.00
#
_symmetry.space_group_name_H-M   'P 1'
#
loop_
_entity.id
_entity.type
_entity.pdbx_description
1 polymer ?
#
loop_
_entity_poly.entity_id
_entity_poly.type
_entity_poly.pdbx_seq_one_letter_code
_entity_poly.pdbx_strand_id
1 'polypeptide(L)'
;MRLLNLNLICLQDKGFLPSGLVNFVALLGWNPAGGNNQEIFQMKELEKHFSIDHVNKAGSVVNVGRLRWINSRHVRALFAEETATDDHKLAVVNDVLPMISSALTDAGFADPTNVVEKFGLDYVWRAMDLMKERVSALPEFGPLCIPFFTDPDLSSPVAQDMKVSYIDESTPEIVADVCSGLSNLSDEDFTPVSSGCFSLTRLVLS
;
A
#
# COMPACT_ATOMS: atom_id res chain seq x y z
N MET A 1 30.17 14.80 -10.73
CA MET A 1 29.05 14.61 -9.79
C MET A 1 27.77 14.96 -10.53
N ARG A 2 27.02 13.97 -11.04
CA ARG A 2 25.73 14.22 -11.73
C ARG A 2 24.75 14.72 -10.69
N LEU A 3 24.40 16.00 -10.73
CA LEU A 3 23.22 16.51 -10.05
C LEU A 3 22.04 15.71 -10.60
N LEU A 4 21.34 14.97 -9.74
CA LEU A 4 20.05 14.40 -10.08
C LEU A 4 19.17 15.58 -10.51
N ASN A 5 18.85 15.68 -11.80
CA ASN A 5 17.83 16.59 -12.28
C ASN A 5 16.49 16.12 -11.67
N LEU A 6 16.17 16.65 -10.50
CA LEU A 6 14.88 16.45 -9.85
C LEU A 6 13.86 17.36 -10.56
N ASN A 7 13.26 16.83 -11.61
CA ASN A 7 12.08 17.46 -12.19
C ASN A 7 10.86 16.96 -11.42
N LEU A 8 10.13 17.86 -10.74
CA LEU A 8 8.93 17.52 -9.98
C LEU A 8 7.85 16.85 -10.86
N ILE A 9 7.72 17.29 -12.11
CA ILE A 9 6.79 16.69 -13.07
C ILE A 9 7.12 15.21 -13.26
N CYS A 10 8.40 14.90 -13.44
CA CYS A 10 8.85 13.51 -13.58
C CYS A 10 8.68 12.66 -12.31
N LEU A 11 8.52 13.26 -11.13
CA LEU A 11 8.20 12.54 -9.90
C LEU A 11 6.70 12.29 -9.77
N GLN A 12 5.86 13.23 -10.20
CA GLN A 12 4.41 13.01 -10.30
C GLN A 12 4.10 11.92 -11.33
N ASP A 13 4.78 11.91 -12.48
CA ASP A 13 4.64 10.85 -13.50
C ASP A 13 5.08 9.47 -12.97
N LYS A 14 5.95 9.44 -11.95
CA LYS A 14 6.34 8.22 -11.22
C LYS A 14 5.38 7.83 -10.10
N GLY A 15 4.27 8.57 -9.96
CA GLY A 15 3.20 8.36 -8.99
C GLY A 15 3.59 8.64 -7.54
N PHE A 16 4.52 9.57 -7.31
CA PHE A 16 4.68 10.20 -6.01
C PHE A 16 3.51 11.17 -5.75
N LEU A 17 2.99 11.17 -4.52
CA LEU A 17 1.84 12.00 -4.17
C LEU A 17 2.26 13.46 -4.06
N PRO A 18 1.41 14.41 -4.50
CA PRO A 18 1.66 15.84 -4.31
C PRO A 18 1.94 16.19 -2.84
N SER A 19 1.21 15.60 -1.89
CA SER A 19 1.41 15.83 -0.46
C SER A 19 2.77 15.34 0.04
N GLY A 20 3.21 14.15 -0.40
CA GLY A 20 4.53 13.60 -0.08
C GLY A 20 5.67 14.43 -0.66
N LEU A 21 5.49 14.93 -1.90
CA LEU A 21 6.45 15.83 -2.54
C LEU A 21 6.56 17.17 -1.82
N VAL A 22 5.43 17.78 -1.46
CA VAL A 22 5.40 19.05 -0.71
C VAL A 22 6.09 18.88 0.64
N ASN A 23 5.75 17.83 1.40
CA ASN A 23 6.40 17.54 2.68
C ASN A 23 7.91 17.33 2.51
N PHE A 24 8.34 16.57 1.50
CA PHE A 24 9.76 16.35 1.24
C PHE A 24 10.49 17.65 0.91
N VAL A 25 9.94 18.46 -0.01
CA VAL A 25 10.51 19.74 -0.42
C VAL A 25 10.55 20.73 0.73
N ALA A 26 9.51 20.78 1.57
CA ALA A 26 9.50 21.61 2.77
C ALA A 26 10.68 21.26 3.69
N LEU A 27 10.99 19.98 3.88
CA LEU A 27 12.13 19.55 4.70
C LEU A 27 13.50 19.71 4.02
N LEU A 28 13.55 20.19 2.77
CA LEU A 28 14.81 20.55 2.12
C LEU A 28 15.24 21.93 2.58
N GLY A 29 15.99 21.96 3.67
CA GLY A 29 16.58 23.20 4.19
C GLY A 29 15.72 23.89 5.25
N TRP A 30 14.54 23.39 5.58
CA TRP A 30 13.79 23.81 6.77
C TRP A 30 13.66 22.65 7.75
N ASN A 31 13.75 22.97 9.04
CA ASN A 31 13.49 22.03 10.14
C ASN A 31 12.45 22.63 11.08
N PRO A 32 11.59 21.79 11.70
CA PRO A 32 10.62 22.26 12.67
C PRO A 32 11.27 22.89 13.92
N ALA A 33 10.60 23.87 14.50
CA ALA A 33 11.04 24.57 15.71
C ALA A 33 11.16 23.62 16.92
N GLY A 34 12.06 23.94 17.85
CA GLY A 34 12.14 23.26 19.15
C GLY A 34 12.86 21.90 19.15
N GLY A 35 13.58 21.56 18.07
CA GLY A 35 14.34 20.30 18.01
C GLY A 35 13.44 19.06 17.93
N ASN A 36 12.18 19.22 17.49
CA ASN A 36 11.33 18.08 17.21
C ASN A 36 11.88 17.33 15.97
N ASN A 37 11.77 16.01 15.97
CA ASN A 37 12.18 15.15 14.85
C ASN A 37 10.98 14.74 13.98
N GLN A 38 9.93 15.57 13.93
CA GLN A 38 8.78 15.31 13.06
C GLN A 38 9.22 15.49 11.61
N GLU A 39 8.99 14.46 10.79
CA GLU A 39 9.32 14.50 9.36
C GLU A 39 8.08 14.33 8.48
N ILE A 40 6.94 13.94 9.06
CA ILE A 40 5.69 13.77 8.34
C ILE A 40 4.77 14.93 8.69
N PHE A 41 4.41 15.71 7.68
CA PHE A 41 3.54 16.86 7.79
C PHE A 41 2.48 16.84 6.70
N GLN A 42 1.24 17.08 7.10
CA GLN A 42 0.17 17.48 6.21
C GLN A 42 0.27 18.97 5.88
N MET A 43 -0.37 19.41 4.80
CA MET A 43 -0.31 20.82 4.35
C MET A 43 -0.69 21.81 5.48
N LYS A 44 -1.78 21.54 6.20
CA LYS A 44 -2.24 22.39 7.32
C LYS A 44 -1.21 22.46 8.46
N GLU A 45 -0.45 21.39 8.69
CA GLU A 45 0.60 21.38 9.70
C GLU A 45 1.81 22.20 9.23
N LEU A 46 2.19 22.08 7.96
CA LEU A 46 3.22 22.93 7.37
C LEU A 46 2.85 24.41 7.49
N GLU A 47 1.63 24.80 7.12
CA GLU A 47 1.16 26.19 7.26
C GLU A 47 1.27 26.72 8.70
N LYS A 48 1.00 25.86 9.68
CA LYS A 48 1.05 26.22 11.11
C LYS A 48 2.47 26.29 11.66
N HIS A 49 3.35 25.40 11.23
CA HIS A 49 4.69 25.24 11.81
C HIS A 49 5.80 25.94 11.02
N PHE A 50 5.58 26.21 9.74
CA PHE A 50 6.58 26.79 8.88
C PHE A 50 6.93 28.22 9.33
N SER A 51 8.23 28.48 9.47
CA SER A 51 8.77 29.79 9.74
C SER A 51 10.10 29.93 9.01
N ILE A 52 10.29 31.11 8.40
CA ILE A 52 11.51 31.44 7.67
C ILE A 52 12.74 31.47 8.58
N ASP A 53 12.55 31.71 9.88
CA ASP A 53 13.63 31.74 10.87
C ASP A 53 14.32 30.38 11.06
N HIS A 54 13.65 29.29 10.66
CA HIS A 54 14.17 27.93 10.74
C HIS A 54 14.67 27.38 9.40
N VAL A 55 14.80 28.24 8.39
CA VAL A 55 15.41 27.90 7.11
C VAL A 55 16.93 27.99 7.22
N ASN A 56 17.60 26.85 7.02
CA ASN A 56 19.04 26.71 7.04
C ASN A 56 19.68 27.18 5.72
N LYS A 57 20.81 27.87 5.83
CA LYS A 57 21.59 28.34 4.67
C LYS A 57 22.47 27.24 4.02
N ALA A 58 22.56 26.07 4.65
CA ALA A 58 23.32 24.95 4.11
C ALA A 58 22.58 24.30 2.94
N GLY A 59 23.31 23.90 1.90
CA GLY A 59 22.73 23.19 0.76
C GLY A 59 22.13 21.86 1.21
N SER A 60 20.84 21.65 0.93
CA SER A 60 20.18 20.38 1.22
C SER A 60 20.50 19.35 0.14
N VAL A 61 20.88 18.14 0.56
CA VAL A 61 21.13 17.01 -0.35
C VAL A 61 19.83 16.26 -0.55
N VAL A 62 19.42 16.11 -1.81
CA VAL A 62 18.25 15.31 -2.16
C VAL A 62 18.55 13.82 -1.96
N ASN A 63 17.77 13.18 -1.07
CA ASN A 63 17.82 11.75 -0.83
C ASN A 63 16.52 11.09 -1.29
N VAL A 64 16.60 10.28 -2.35
CA VAL A 64 15.44 9.57 -2.92
C VAL A 64 14.87 8.53 -1.95
N GLY A 65 15.70 7.88 -1.14
CA GLY A 65 15.23 6.96 -0.10
C GLY A 65 14.37 7.66 0.94
N ARG A 66 14.79 8.85 1.39
CA ARG A 66 13.99 9.70 2.28
C ARG A 66 12.68 10.14 1.63
N LEU A 67 12.71 10.55 0.35
CA LEU A 67 11.50 10.87 -0.40
C LEU A 67 10.52 9.68 -0.46
N ARG A 68 10.99 8.47 -0.77
CA ARG A 68 10.15 7.26 -0.79
C ARG A 68 9.55 6.95 0.58
N TRP A 69 10.33 7.10 1.64
CA TRP A 69 9.84 6.90 3.00
C TRP A 69 8.79 7.94 3.42
N ILE A 70 8.98 9.22 3.10
CA ILE A 70 7.96 10.24 3.34
C ILE A 70 6.71 9.92 2.52
N ASN A 71 6.87 9.64 1.22
CA ASN A 71 5.73 9.39 0.35
C ASN A 71 4.94 8.15 0.75
N SER A 72 5.57 7.09 1.27
CA SER A 72 4.84 5.92 1.78
C SER A 72 3.93 6.27 2.95
N ARG A 73 4.32 7.22 3.83
CA ARG A 73 3.46 7.70 4.91
C ARG A 73 2.26 8.47 4.38
N HIS A 74 2.45 9.27 3.33
CA HIS A 74 1.36 9.96 2.64
C HIS A 74 0.42 8.99 1.91
N VAL A 75 0.95 7.94 1.28
CA VAL A 75 0.13 6.89 0.66
C VAL A 75 -0.73 6.20 1.70
N ARG A 76 -0.18 5.82 2.86
CA ARG A 76 -0.96 5.20 3.94
C ARG A 76 -2.06 6.11 4.46
N ALA A 77 -1.81 7.42 4.52
CA ALA A 77 -2.81 8.40 4.96
C ALA A 77 -4.02 8.48 4.01
N LEU A 78 -3.89 8.08 2.74
CA LEU A 78 -5.04 7.96 1.84
C LEU A 78 -6.04 6.89 2.31
N PHE A 79 -5.61 5.91 3.11
CA PHE A 79 -6.45 4.81 3.58
C PHE A 79 -6.88 4.96 5.05
N ALA A 80 -6.78 6.16 5.62
CA ALA A 80 -7.29 6.42 6.96
C ALA A 80 -8.83 6.28 6.97
N GLU A 81 -9.39 5.66 8.01
CA GLU A 81 -10.84 5.45 8.15
C GLU A 81 -11.63 6.75 8.00
N GLU A 82 -11.10 7.84 8.54
CA GLU A 82 -11.68 9.20 8.49
C GLU A 82 -11.86 9.72 7.05
N THR A 83 -11.09 9.20 6.11
CA THR A 83 -11.10 9.61 4.69
C THR A 83 -11.85 8.62 3.79
N ALA A 84 -12.25 7.45 4.30
CA ALA A 84 -12.76 6.32 3.52
C ALA A 84 -14.23 6.47 3.03
N THR A 85 -14.60 7.67 2.59
CA THR A 85 -15.86 7.91 1.85
C THR A 85 -15.81 7.26 0.47
N ASP A 86 -16.95 6.85 -0.08
CA ASP A 86 -16.98 6.15 -1.37
C ASP A 86 -16.43 7.01 -2.52
N ASP A 87 -16.66 8.32 -2.49
CA ASP A 87 -16.09 9.27 -3.47
C ASP A 87 -14.56 9.29 -3.39
N HIS A 88 -14.00 9.28 -2.18
CA HIS A 88 -12.55 9.23 -1.97
C HIS A 88 -11.96 7.89 -2.40
N LYS A 89 -12.59 6.78 -2.02
CA LYS A 89 -12.18 5.44 -2.47
C LYS A 89 -12.11 5.39 -3.99
N LEU A 90 -13.17 5.86 -4.65
CA LEU A 90 -13.27 5.89 -6.10
C LEU A 90 -12.17 6.74 -6.73
N ALA A 91 -11.88 7.92 -6.18
CA ALA A 91 -10.80 8.78 -6.67
C ALA A 91 -9.43 8.10 -6.60
N VAL A 92 -9.08 7.52 -5.44
CA VAL A 92 -7.80 6.84 -5.24
C VAL A 92 -7.68 5.58 -6.11
N VAL A 93 -8.76 4.80 -6.22
CA VAL A 93 -8.78 3.61 -7.08
C VAL A 93 -8.58 4.02 -8.54
N ASN A 94 -9.23 5.08 -9.02
CA ASN A 94 -9.07 5.57 -10.39
C ASN A 94 -7.63 6.03 -10.69
N ASP A 95 -6.94 6.63 -9.73
CA ASP A 95 -5.53 7.03 -9.90
C ASP A 95 -4.58 5.82 -10.05
N VAL A 96 -4.93 4.70 -9.43
CA VAL A 96 -4.11 3.46 -9.40
C VAL A 96 -4.52 2.47 -10.50
N LEU A 97 -5.77 2.54 -10.96
CA LEU A 97 -6.34 1.59 -11.91
C LEU A 97 -5.48 1.41 -13.18
N PRO A 98 -4.92 2.46 -13.83
CA PRO A 98 -4.09 2.26 -15.02
C PRO A 98 -2.85 1.39 -14.74
N MET A 99 -2.30 1.47 -13.53
CA MET A 99 -1.11 0.73 -13.12
C MET A 99 -1.46 -0.73 -12.82
N ILE A 100 -2.63 -0.98 -12.24
CA ILE A 100 -3.19 -2.32 -12.08
C ILE A 100 -3.49 -2.93 -13.46
N SER A 101 -4.18 -2.21 -14.34
CA SER A 101 -4.53 -2.69 -15.67
C SER A 101 -3.28 -3.02 -16.51
N SER A 102 -2.24 -2.18 -16.47
CA SER A 102 -0.97 -2.49 -17.11
C SER A 102 -0.36 -3.78 -16.55
N ALA A 103 -0.29 -3.92 -15.23
CA ALA A 103 0.31 -5.07 -14.58
C ALA A 103 -0.48 -6.37 -14.84
N LEU A 104 -1.81 -6.29 -14.95
CA LEU A 104 -2.67 -7.40 -15.33
C LEU A 104 -2.48 -7.82 -16.79
N THR A 105 -2.29 -6.84 -17.69
CA THR A 105 -1.97 -7.12 -19.10
C THR A 105 -0.66 -7.90 -19.21
N ASP A 106 0.36 -7.47 -18.47
CA ASP A 106 1.67 -8.13 -18.42
C ASP A 106 1.58 -9.55 -17.84
N ALA A 107 0.63 -9.78 -16.92
CA ALA A 107 0.33 -11.09 -16.36
C ALA A 107 -0.54 -11.98 -17.28
N GLY A 108 -0.92 -11.51 -18.47
CA GLY A 108 -1.71 -12.27 -19.44
C GLY A 108 -3.22 -12.24 -19.19
N PHE A 109 -3.72 -11.27 -18.41
CA PHE A 109 -5.15 -11.10 -18.18
C PHE A 109 -5.84 -10.45 -19.39
N ALA A 110 -6.92 -11.06 -19.88
CA ALA A 110 -7.54 -10.69 -21.16
C ALA A 110 -8.35 -9.38 -21.16
N ASP A 111 -8.93 -8.98 -20.02
CA ASP A 111 -9.71 -7.72 -19.90
C ASP A 111 -9.31 -6.92 -18.64
N PRO A 112 -8.14 -6.26 -18.66
CA PRO A 112 -7.58 -5.56 -17.51
C PRO A 112 -8.33 -4.28 -17.11
N THR A 113 -9.29 -3.84 -17.92
CA THR A 113 -10.05 -2.59 -17.73
C THR A 113 -11.28 -2.77 -16.83
N ASN A 114 -11.75 -4.01 -16.64
CA ASN A 114 -12.99 -4.30 -15.91
C ASN A 114 -12.76 -4.69 -14.43
N VAL A 115 -11.66 -4.28 -13.79
CA VAL A 115 -11.37 -4.73 -12.42
C VAL A 115 -12.45 -4.25 -11.44
N VAL A 116 -12.85 -2.98 -11.52
CA VAL A 116 -13.85 -2.42 -10.61
C VAL A 116 -15.25 -2.95 -10.91
N GLU A 117 -15.64 -3.13 -12.17
CA GLU A 117 -16.98 -3.68 -12.47
C GLU A 117 -17.08 -5.19 -12.16
N LYS A 118 -15.97 -5.94 -12.29
CA LYS A 118 -15.92 -7.37 -11.94
C LYS A 118 -15.88 -7.63 -10.43
N PHE A 119 -15.06 -6.90 -9.69
CA PHE A 119 -14.82 -7.18 -8.26
C PHE A 119 -15.53 -6.22 -7.30
N GLY A 120 -15.97 -5.06 -7.78
CA GLY A 120 -16.56 -4.00 -6.96
C GLY A 120 -15.52 -3.08 -6.32
N LEU A 121 -15.91 -1.81 -6.10
CA LEU A 121 -15.04 -0.77 -5.54
C LEU A 121 -14.48 -1.15 -4.16
N ASP A 122 -15.32 -1.67 -3.27
CA ASP A 122 -14.91 -2.01 -1.90
C ASP A 122 -13.89 -3.15 -1.86
N TYR A 123 -14.01 -4.15 -2.75
CA TYR A 123 -13.03 -5.23 -2.82
C TYR A 123 -11.67 -4.71 -3.29
N VAL A 124 -11.66 -3.93 -4.37
CA VAL A 124 -10.42 -3.33 -4.91
C VAL A 124 -9.77 -2.42 -3.86
N TRP A 125 -10.58 -1.60 -3.17
CA TRP A 125 -10.12 -0.77 -2.07
C TRP A 125 -9.47 -1.60 -0.97
N ARG A 126 -10.10 -2.70 -0.51
CA ARG A 126 -9.55 -3.58 0.54
C ARG A 126 -8.24 -4.25 0.11
N ALA A 127 -8.12 -4.67 -1.15
CA ALA A 127 -6.89 -5.22 -1.69
C ALA A 127 -5.75 -4.19 -1.65
N MET A 128 -6.03 -2.95 -2.06
CA MET A 128 -5.07 -1.85 -1.97
C MET A 128 -4.75 -1.49 -0.51
N ASP A 129 -5.75 -1.45 0.37
CA ASP A 129 -5.60 -1.16 1.79
C ASP A 129 -4.67 -2.15 2.50
N LEU A 130 -4.78 -3.44 2.13
CA LEU A 130 -3.89 -4.49 2.62
C LEU A 130 -2.44 -4.29 2.16
N MET A 131 -2.24 -3.80 0.94
CA MET A 131 -0.91 -3.64 0.35
C MET A 131 -0.25 -2.28 0.65
N LYS A 132 -0.98 -1.30 1.18
CA LYS A 132 -0.51 0.08 1.43
C LYS A 132 0.79 0.15 2.23
N GLU A 133 1.03 -0.79 3.14
CA GLU A 133 2.22 -0.83 3.98
C GLU A 133 3.50 -1.13 3.20
N ARG A 134 3.37 -1.79 2.05
CA ARG A 134 4.46 -2.21 1.16
C ARG A 134 4.72 -1.21 0.03
N VAL A 135 3.93 -0.15 -0.06
CA VAL A 135 3.94 0.81 -1.16
C VAL A 135 4.59 2.12 -0.74
N SER A 136 5.51 2.60 -1.58
CA SER A 136 6.15 3.93 -1.47
C SER A 136 5.69 4.91 -2.55
N ALA A 137 5.06 4.45 -3.62
CA ALA A 137 4.47 5.26 -4.70
C ALA A 137 3.35 4.50 -5.40
N LEU A 138 2.34 5.20 -5.93
CA LEU A 138 1.11 4.59 -6.47
C LEU A 138 1.33 3.43 -7.47
N PRO A 139 2.31 3.48 -8.41
CA PRO A 139 2.49 2.41 -9.39
C PRO A 139 2.87 1.06 -8.79
N GLU A 140 3.41 1.05 -7.57
CA GLU A 140 3.78 -0.20 -6.88
C GLU A 140 2.55 -1.03 -6.49
N PHE A 141 1.36 -0.43 -6.41
CA PHE A 141 0.12 -1.18 -6.21
C PHE A 141 -0.15 -2.17 -7.34
N GLY A 142 0.21 -1.83 -8.59
CA GLY A 142 -0.05 -2.67 -9.77
C GLY A 142 0.41 -4.12 -9.57
N PRO A 143 1.72 -4.39 -9.55
CA PRO A 143 2.25 -5.75 -9.37
C PRO A 143 1.88 -6.37 -8.02
N LEU A 144 1.73 -5.56 -6.97
CA LEU A 144 1.40 -6.04 -5.63
C LEU A 144 -0.05 -6.52 -5.51
N CYS A 145 -0.97 -5.95 -6.30
CA CYS A 145 -2.38 -6.29 -6.23
C CYS A 145 -2.80 -7.37 -7.23
N ILE A 146 -1.94 -7.78 -8.18
CA ILE A 146 -2.25 -8.83 -9.16
C ILE A 146 -2.87 -10.09 -8.52
N PRO A 147 -2.31 -10.66 -7.42
CA PRO A 147 -2.83 -11.91 -6.86
C PRO A 147 -4.27 -11.85 -6.35
N PHE A 148 -4.84 -10.66 -6.14
CA PHE A 148 -6.24 -10.50 -5.73
C PHE A 148 -7.21 -10.51 -6.91
N PHE A 149 -6.72 -10.37 -8.15
CA PHE A 149 -7.56 -10.23 -9.35
C PHE A 149 -7.39 -11.39 -10.34
N THR A 150 -6.38 -12.25 -10.14
CA THR A 150 -6.05 -13.38 -11.01
C THR A 150 -5.92 -14.66 -10.22
N ASP A 151 -6.36 -15.77 -10.82
CA ASP A 151 -6.08 -17.09 -10.27
C ASP A 151 -4.57 -17.39 -10.33
N PRO A 152 -4.02 -18.14 -9.35
CA PRO A 152 -2.61 -18.49 -9.35
C PRO A 152 -2.28 -19.43 -10.52
N ASP A 153 -1.15 -19.15 -11.20
CA ASP A 153 -0.62 -20.05 -12.22
C ASP A 153 0.08 -21.26 -11.58
N LEU A 154 -0.70 -22.32 -11.38
CA LEU A 154 -0.23 -23.59 -10.86
C LEU A 154 0.61 -24.39 -11.87
N SER A 155 0.67 -23.97 -13.14
CA SER A 155 1.46 -24.63 -14.18
C SER A 155 2.90 -24.12 -14.26
N SER A 156 3.21 -23.00 -13.61
CA SER A 156 4.55 -22.42 -13.60
C SER A 156 5.59 -23.39 -13.04
N PRO A 157 6.86 -23.35 -13.52
CA PRO A 157 7.94 -24.18 -12.98
C PRO A 157 8.10 -24.02 -11.46
N VAL A 158 7.96 -22.79 -10.96
CA VAL A 158 8.02 -22.48 -9.53
C VAL A 158 6.89 -23.19 -8.77
N ALA A 159 5.65 -23.15 -9.27
CA ALA A 159 4.54 -23.84 -8.62
C ALA A 159 4.73 -25.37 -8.61
N GLN A 160 5.29 -25.95 -9.68
CA GLN A 160 5.59 -27.38 -9.74
C GLN A 160 6.72 -27.77 -8.76
N ASP A 161 7.78 -26.96 -8.65
CA ASP A 161 8.87 -27.18 -7.69
C ASP A 161 8.39 -27.08 -6.24
N MET A 162 7.52 -26.10 -5.95
CA MET A 162 6.88 -25.95 -4.64
C MET A 162 5.97 -27.15 -4.33
N LYS A 163 5.21 -27.63 -5.31
CA LYS A 163 4.38 -28.84 -5.16
C LYS A 163 5.23 -30.05 -4.77
N VAL A 164 6.37 -30.28 -5.45
CA VAL A 164 7.26 -31.41 -5.11
C VAL A 164 7.87 -31.26 -3.71
N SER A 165 8.14 -30.03 -3.27
CA SER A 165 8.81 -29.76 -1.99
C SER A 165 7.88 -29.81 -0.78
N TYR A 166 6.59 -29.49 -0.96
CA TYR A 166 5.66 -29.25 0.15
C TYR A 166 4.37 -30.06 0.09
N ILE A 167 4.10 -30.83 -0.98
CA ILE A 167 2.90 -31.67 -1.08
C ILE A 167 3.28 -33.15 -0.95
N ASP A 168 2.73 -33.79 0.07
CA ASP A 168 2.89 -35.19 0.40
C ASP A 168 1.53 -35.91 0.59
N GLU A 169 1.57 -37.17 1.02
CA GLU A 169 0.38 -38.02 1.22
C GLU A 169 -0.57 -37.50 2.32
N SER A 170 -0.07 -36.71 3.27
CA SER A 170 -0.88 -36.12 4.36
C SER A 170 -1.53 -34.79 3.97
N THR A 171 -1.05 -34.15 2.91
CA THR A 171 -1.51 -32.82 2.48
C THR A 171 -3.02 -32.77 2.15
N PRO A 172 -3.63 -33.76 1.47
CA PRO A 172 -5.07 -33.72 1.20
C PRO A 172 -5.95 -33.69 2.46
N GLU A 173 -5.54 -34.40 3.52
CA GLU A 173 -6.26 -34.41 4.79
C GLU A 173 -6.18 -33.05 5.50
N ILE A 174 -4.98 -32.46 5.54
CA ILE A 174 -4.77 -31.13 6.12
C ILE A 174 -5.57 -30.06 5.36
N VAL A 175 -5.57 -30.11 4.02
CA VAL A 175 -6.34 -29.17 3.20
C VAL A 175 -7.84 -29.32 3.45
N ALA A 176 -8.35 -30.56 3.57
CA ALA A 176 -9.75 -30.80 3.87
C ALA A 176 -10.16 -30.24 5.24
N ASP A 177 -9.31 -30.43 6.26
CA ASP A 177 -9.54 -29.89 7.61
C ASP A 177 -9.54 -28.35 7.61
N VAL A 178 -8.55 -27.72 6.96
CA VAL A 178 -8.48 -26.26 6.81
C VAL A 178 -9.68 -25.71 6.05
N CYS A 179 -10.10 -26.35 4.95
CA CYS A 179 -11.30 -25.95 4.22
C CYS A 179 -12.57 -26.04 5.07
N SER A 180 -12.69 -27.08 5.90
CA SER A 180 -13.79 -27.21 6.86
C SER A 180 -13.75 -26.10 7.90
N GLY A 181 -12.57 -25.79 8.46
CA GLY A 181 -12.39 -24.68 9.40
C GLY A 181 -12.77 -23.33 8.80
N LEU A 182 -12.28 -23.03 7.59
CA LEU A 182 -12.54 -21.76 6.90
C LEU A 182 -14.02 -21.56 6.56
N SER A 183 -14.75 -22.62 6.19
CA SER A 183 -16.17 -22.50 5.84
C SER A 183 -17.08 -22.22 7.05
N ASN A 184 -16.58 -22.42 8.27
CA ASN A 184 -17.28 -22.11 9.52
C ASN A 184 -16.99 -20.70 10.06
N LEU A 185 -16.06 -19.95 9.44
CA LEU A 185 -15.74 -18.60 9.89
C LEU A 185 -16.83 -17.62 9.45
N SER A 186 -17.17 -16.70 10.35
CA SER A 186 -18.09 -15.60 10.12
C SER A 186 -17.34 -14.27 10.09
N ASP A 187 -17.96 -13.22 9.55
CA ASP A 187 -17.38 -11.87 9.59
C ASP A 187 -17.12 -11.37 11.01
N GLU A 188 -17.87 -11.87 12.01
CA GLU A 188 -17.70 -11.52 13.42
C GLU A 188 -16.34 -11.96 13.98
N ASP A 189 -15.79 -13.06 13.47
CA ASP A 189 -14.47 -13.60 13.88
C ASP A 189 -13.30 -12.69 13.46
N PHE A 190 -13.57 -11.70 12.58
CA PHE A 190 -12.58 -10.75 12.07
C PHE A 190 -12.81 -9.32 12.56
N THR A 191 -13.82 -9.09 13.41
CA THR A 191 -14.01 -7.78 14.03
C THR A 191 -13.02 -7.59 15.18
N PRO A 192 -12.20 -6.52 15.19
CA PRO A 192 -11.32 -6.26 16.31
C PRO A 192 -12.18 -5.98 17.55
N VAL A 193 -12.05 -6.82 18.58
CA VAL A 193 -12.78 -6.65 19.84
C VAL A 193 -12.43 -5.28 20.40
N SER A 194 -13.43 -4.39 20.51
CA SER A 194 -13.28 -2.97 20.89
C SER A 194 -12.86 -2.73 22.34
N SER A 195 -12.32 -3.73 23.02
CA SER A 195 -11.85 -3.65 24.39
C SER A 195 -10.51 -4.36 24.51
N GLY A 196 -9.48 -3.57 24.84
CA GLY A 196 -8.08 -3.98 24.90
C GLY A 196 -7.85 -5.19 25.80
N CYS A 197 -7.79 -6.37 25.19
CA CYS A 197 -7.00 -7.52 25.62
C CYS A 197 -7.10 -8.56 24.51
N PHE A 198 -6.04 -8.75 23.71
CA PHE A 198 -5.94 -9.93 22.86
C PHE A 198 -5.74 -11.15 23.77
N SER A 199 -6.83 -11.78 24.21
CA SER A 199 -6.79 -13.10 24.82
C SER A 199 -6.74 -14.14 23.69
N LEU A 200 -5.54 -14.53 23.29
CA LEU A 200 -5.27 -15.67 22.40
C LEU A 200 -5.63 -17.00 23.10
N THR A 201 -6.89 -17.23 23.43
CA THR A 201 -7.29 -18.42 24.23
C THR A 201 -8.43 -19.23 23.62
N ARG A 202 -8.78 -19.02 22.35
CA ARG A 202 -9.84 -19.81 21.71
C ARG A 202 -9.46 -20.52 20.41
N LEU A 203 -8.17 -20.76 20.22
CA LEU A 203 -7.63 -21.70 19.24
C LEU A 203 -6.62 -22.63 19.94
N VAL A 204 -7.10 -23.34 20.97
CA VAL A 204 -6.46 -24.58 21.43
C VAL A 204 -7.57 -25.61 21.55
N LEU A 205 -7.62 -26.49 20.55
CA LEU A 205 -8.11 -27.87 20.57
C LEU A 205 -9.48 -28.12 21.22
N SER A 206 -10.47 -28.40 20.37
CA SER A 206 -11.51 -29.39 20.67
C SER A 206 -11.83 -30.17 19.40
#